data_AF-A0A382K362-F1
#
_entry.id   AF-A0A382K362-F1
#
_cell.length_a   1.000
_cell.length_b   1.000
_cell.length_c   1.000
_cell.angle_alpha   90.00
_cell.angle_beta   90.00
_cell.angle_gamma   90.00
#
_symmetry.space_group_name_H-M   'P 1'
#
loop_
_entity.id
_entity.type
_entity.pdbx_description
1 polymer ?
#
loop_
_entity_poly.entity_id
_entity_poly.type
_entity_poly.pdbx_seq_one_letter_code
_entity_poly.pdbx_strand_id
1 'polypeptide(L)'
;MTSLQVRLIVVAILIVALSPVIVAAVSAAGVARVSSLVEAVRQLDRSSIDELMQQGVDVSTPAPDGTTALHWAAHHGDLDIVRRLIDAGGDVSALNRYGIAPIWLAAQNGHADVVET
;
A
#
# COMPACT_ATOMS: atom_id res chain seq x y z
N MET A 1 -45.92 -25.38 -15.50
CA MET A 1 -44.73 -24.50 -15.46
C MET A 1 -43.96 -24.76 -16.75
N THR A 2 -43.87 -23.76 -17.62
CA THR A 2 -43.39 -23.94 -19.00
C THR A 2 -41.87 -24.15 -19.03
N SER A 3 -41.38 -24.91 -20.01
CA SER A 3 -39.94 -25.15 -20.24
C SER A 3 -39.12 -23.84 -20.23
N LEU A 4 -39.73 -22.75 -20.69
CA LEU A 4 -39.15 -21.41 -20.68
C LEU A 4 -38.90 -20.87 -19.26
N GLN A 5 -39.86 -21.01 -18.33
CA GLN A 5 -39.68 -20.54 -16.95
C GLN A 5 -38.60 -21.32 -16.20
N VAL A 6 -38.49 -22.64 -16.42
CA VAL A 6 -37.41 -23.45 -15.83
C VAL A 6 -36.06 -23.02 -16.38
N ARG A 7 -35.96 -22.72 -17.70
CA ARG A 7 -34.74 -22.17 -18.33
C ARG A 7 -34.34 -20.82 -17.75
N LEU A 8 -35.30 -19.91 -17.55
CA LEU A 8 -35.04 -18.58 -16.97
C LEU A 8 -34.57 -18.67 -15.52
N ILE A 9 -35.15 -19.56 -14.71
CA ILE A 9 -34.74 -19.77 -13.32
C ILE A 9 -33.32 -20.37 -13.25
N VAL A 10 -33.02 -21.36 -14.09
CA VAL A 10 -31.67 -21.96 -14.15
C VAL A 10 -30.61 -20.94 -14.60
N VAL A 11 -30.93 -20.08 -15.57
CA VAL A 11 -30.03 -18.99 -16.01
C VAL A 11 -29.84 -17.94 -14.90
N ALA A 12 -30.89 -17.57 -14.16
CA ALA A 12 -30.79 -16.64 -13.04
C ALA A 12 -29.92 -17.21 -11.89
N ILE A 13 -30.02 -18.52 -11.61
CA ILE A 13 -29.18 -19.19 -10.61
C ILE A 13 -27.71 -19.27 -11.06
N LEU A 14 -27.45 -19.50 -12.35
CA LEU A 14 -26.09 -19.53 -12.91
C LEU A 14 -25.39 -18.16 -12.86
N ILE A 15 -26.13 -17.06 -12.99
CA ILE A 15 -25.57 -15.70 -12.87
C ILE A 15 -25.22 -15.36 -11.41
N VAL A 16 -25.99 -15.87 -10.45
CA VAL A 16 -25.72 -15.72 -9.00
C VAL A 16 -24.60 -16.67 -8.52
N ALA A 17 -24.29 -17.73 -9.29
CA ALA A 17 -23.21 -18.68 -9.05
C ALA A 17 -21.88 -18.30 -9.74
N LEU A 18 -21.65 -17.01 -10.03
CA LEU A 18 -20.28 -16.49 -10.11
C LEU A 18 -19.66 -16.65 -8.73
N SER A 19 -19.05 -17.80 -8.51
CA SER A 19 -18.46 -18.26 -7.26
C SER A 19 -17.69 -17.13 -6.56
N PRO A 20 -17.76 -17.00 -5.22
CA PRO A 20 -16.93 -16.06 -4.47
C PRO A 20 -15.42 -16.26 -4.73
N VAL A 21 -15.03 -17.41 -5.30
CA VAL A 21 -13.69 -17.70 -5.82
C VAL A 21 -13.26 -16.75 -6.96
N ILE A 22 -14.15 -16.35 -7.87
CA ILE A 22 -13.79 -15.45 -8.99
C ILE A 22 -13.67 -14.00 -8.51
N VAL A 23 -14.56 -13.55 -7.62
CA VAL A 23 -14.44 -12.24 -6.98
C VAL A 23 -13.18 -12.18 -6.09
N ALA A 24 -12.85 -13.26 -5.39
CA ALA A 24 -11.60 -13.39 -4.65
C ALA A 24 -10.37 -13.49 -5.57
N ALA A 25 -10.45 -14.14 -6.74
CA ALA A 25 -9.34 -14.28 -7.67
C ALA A 25 -9.07 -12.99 -8.47
N VAL A 26 -10.11 -12.23 -8.82
CA VAL A 26 -9.99 -10.89 -9.40
C VAL A 26 -9.50 -9.88 -8.36
N SER A 27 -9.83 -10.08 -7.08
CA SER A 27 -9.25 -9.32 -5.97
C SER A 27 -7.81 -9.73 -5.63
N ALA A 28 -7.39 -10.97 -5.84
CA ALA A 28 -6.04 -11.41 -5.50
C ALA A 28 -5.00 -11.05 -6.58
N ALA A 29 -5.38 -11.10 -7.85
CA ALA A 29 -4.48 -10.77 -8.97
C ALA A 29 -4.17 -9.26 -9.09
N GLY A 30 -5.06 -8.40 -8.58
CA GLY A 30 -4.84 -6.94 -8.48
C GLY A 30 -4.15 -6.50 -7.19
N VAL A 31 -4.25 -7.29 -6.11
CA VAL A 31 -3.68 -6.94 -4.79
C VAL A 31 -2.26 -7.51 -4.60
N ALA A 32 -1.84 -8.49 -5.40
CA ALA A 32 -0.53 -9.14 -5.28
C ALA A 32 0.59 -8.62 -6.22
N ARG A 33 0.29 -7.71 -7.17
CA ARG A 33 1.31 -7.12 -8.07
C ARG A 33 1.78 -5.73 -7.68
N VAL A 34 1.23 -5.18 -6.60
CA VAL A 34 1.78 -3.99 -5.96
C VAL A 34 2.51 -4.49 -4.73
N SER A 35 3.81 -4.80 -4.90
CA SER A 35 4.70 -4.80 -3.74
C SER A 35 4.59 -3.39 -3.15
N SER A 36 3.81 -3.24 -2.07
CA SER A 36 3.58 -1.93 -1.48
C SER A 36 4.92 -1.35 -1.09
N LEU A 37 5.26 -0.16 -1.60
CA LEU A 37 6.48 0.55 -1.22
C LEU A 37 6.59 0.67 0.32
N VAL A 38 5.44 0.79 1.00
CA VAL A 38 5.34 0.78 2.46
C VAL A 38 5.92 -0.50 3.06
N GLU A 39 5.59 -1.67 2.50
CA GLU A 39 6.09 -2.96 3.01
C GLU A 39 7.57 -3.15 2.68
N ALA A 40 8.01 -2.75 1.48
CA ALA A 40 9.43 -2.83 1.12
C ALA A 40 10.30 -1.98 2.07
N VAL A 41 9.88 -0.75 2.38
CA VAL A 41 10.56 0.11 3.35
C VAL A 41 10.46 -0.43 4.78
N ARG A 42 9.30 -0.98 5.17
CA ARG A 42 9.10 -1.62 6.49
C ARG A 42 10.05 -2.80 6.72
N GLN A 43 10.35 -3.57 5.69
CA GLN A 43 11.26 -4.72 5.77
C GLN A 43 12.73 -4.35 5.47
N LEU A 44 13.02 -3.08 5.15
CA LEU A 44 14.34 -2.61 4.70
C LEU A 44 14.86 -3.36 3.47
N ASP A 45 13.96 -3.81 2.59
CA ASP A 45 14.31 -4.50 1.36
C ASP A 45 14.77 -3.50 0.28
N ARG A 46 16.05 -3.12 0.33
CA ARG A 46 16.66 -2.12 -0.55
C ARG A 46 16.43 -2.41 -2.03
N SER A 47 16.57 -3.66 -2.45
CA SER A 47 16.39 -4.06 -3.85
C SER A 47 14.96 -3.78 -4.32
N SER A 48 13.96 -4.21 -3.54
CA SER A 48 12.56 -3.95 -3.86
C SER A 48 12.23 -2.45 -3.84
N ILE A 49 12.78 -1.69 -2.89
CA ILE A 49 12.55 -0.24 -2.82
C ILE A 49 13.10 0.44 -4.09
N ASP A 50 14.29 0.08 -4.53
CA ASP A 50 14.90 0.68 -5.72
C ASP A 50 14.14 0.31 -7.00
N GLU A 51 13.73 -0.95 -7.15
CA GLU A 51 12.90 -1.40 -8.28
C GLU A 51 11.57 -0.66 -8.34
N LEU A 52 10.88 -0.50 -7.20
CA LEU A 52 9.60 0.19 -7.13
C LEU A 52 9.73 1.69 -7.44
N MET A 53 10.75 2.34 -6.90
CA MET A 53 11.03 3.75 -7.18
C MET A 53 11.32 3.99 -8.67
N GLN A 54 12.05 3.08 -9.32
CA GLN A 54 12.30 3.15 -10.77
C GLN A 54 11.04 2.95 -11.62
N GLN A 55 10.05 2.21 -11.10
CA GLN A 55 8.75 2.05 -11.74
C GLN A 55 7.85 3.29 -11.61
N GLY A 56 8.29 4.33 -10.89
CA GLY A 56 7.53 5.57 -10.72
C GLY A 56 6.26 5.37 -9.90
N VAL A 57 6.30 4.48 -8.91
CA VAL A 57 5.17 4.29 -7.98
C VAL A 57 4.87 5.58 -7.23
N ASP A 58 3.60 5.82 -6.95
CA ASP A 58 3.19 6.92 -6.09
C ASP A 58 3.64 6.67 -4.64
N VAL A 59 4.65 7.43 -4.20
CA VAL A 59 5.24 7.31 -2.86
C VAL A 59 4.29 7.75 -1.73
N SER A 60 3.21 8.46 -2.07
CA SER A 60 2.21 8.94 -1.12
C SER A 60 1.10 7.92 -0.86
N THR A 61 1.07 6.80 -1.58
CA THR A 61 0.08 5.74 -1.36
C THR A 61 0.25 5.12 0.04
N PRO A 62 -0.74 5.27 0.95
CA PRO A 62 -0.65 4.77 2.31
C PRO A 62 -1.10 3.30 2.43
N ALA A 63 -0.64 2.62 3.47
CA ALA A 63 -1.22 1.37 3.95
C ALA A 63 -2.62 1.59 4.56
N PRO A 64 -3.39 0.52 4.85
CA PRO A 64 -4.77 0.64 5.37
C PRO A 64 -4.92 1.43 6.68
N ASP A 65 -3.84 1.58 7.45
CA ASP A 65 -3.79 2.36 8.68
C ASP A 65 -3.36 3.83 8.46
N GLY A 66 -3.18 4.26 7.22
CA GLY A 66 -2.64 5.59 6.88
C GLY A 66 -1.12 5.67 6.95
N THR A 67 -0.41 4.59 7.27
CA THR A 67 1.05 4.58 7.33
C THR A 67 1.63 4.61 5.92
N THR A 68 2.43 5.62 5.62
CA THR A 68 3.15 5.76 4.34
C THR A 68 4.55 5.16 4.41
N ALA A 69 5.22 5.04 3.25
CA ALA A 69 6.62 4.63 3.20
C ALA A 69 7.54 5.55 4.04
N LEU A 70 7.20 6.84 4.09
CA LEU A 70 7.96 7.85 4.84
C LEU A 70 7.88 7.62 6.35
N HIS A 71 6.77 7.09 6.87
CA HIS A 71 6.68 6.71 8.29
C HIS A 71 7.70 5.64 8.66
N TRP A 72 7.83 4.59 7.84
CA TRP A 72 8.81 3.52 8.09
C TRP A 72 10.25 3.99 7.88
N ALA A 73 10.51 4.78 6.84
CA ALA A 73 11.84 5.34 6.60
C ALA A 73 12.30 6.22 7.78
N ALA A 74 11.40 7.08 8.27
CA ALA A 74 11.65 7.92 9.43
C ALA A 74 11.82 7.11 10.72
N HIS A 75 11.00 6.07 10.93
CA HIS A 75 11.15 5.15 12.06
C HIS A 75 12.53 4.45 12.06
N HIS A 76 13.04 4.06 10.90
CA HIS A 76 14.35 3.42 10.76
C HIS A 76 15.53 4.39 10.77
N GLY A 77 15.29 5.69 10.62
CA GLY A 77 16.38 6.68 10.53
C GLY A 77 17.12 6.62 9.19
N ASP A 78 16.48 6.08 8.16
CA ASP A 78 17.14 5.84 6.88
C ASP A 78 17.12 7.10 6.01
N LEU A 79 18.08 8.00 6.28
CA LEU A 79 18.17 9.33 5.67
C LEU A 79 18.13 9.30 4.13
N ASP A 80 18.79 8.33 3.50
CA ASP A 80 18.79 8.18 2.05
C ASP A 80 17.39 7.89 1.51
N ILE A 81 16.66 6.96 2.14
CA ILE A 81 15.30 6.62 1.71
C ILE A 81 14.35 7.79 2.00
N VAL A 82 14.49 8.46 3.15
CA VAL A 82 13.71 9.64 3.51
C VAL A 82 13.84 10.72 2.42
N ARG A 83 15.07 11.08 2.04
CA ARG A 83 15.30 12.10 1.00
C ARG A 83 14.67 11.74 -0.32
N ARG A 84 14.87 10.51 -0.79
CA ARG A 84 14.25 10.04 -2.04
C ARG A 84 12.73 10.09 -2.01
N LEU A 85 12.11 9.73 -0.88
CA LEU A 85 10.67 9.80 -0.70
C LEU A 85 10.16 11.25 -0.69
N ILE A 86 10.87 12.18 -0.05
CA ILE A 86 10.54 13.61 -0.04
C ILE A 86 10.68 14.21 -1.45
N ASP A 87 11.79 13.92 -2.14
CA ASP A 87 12.04 14.37 -3.52
C ASP A 87 10.97 13.85 -4.50
N ALA A 88 10.43 12.65 -4.22
CA ALA A 88 9.32 12.06 -4.97
C ALA A 88 7.94 12.60 -4.55
N GLY A 89 7.86 13.56 -3.63
CA GLY A 89 6.63 14.25 -3.22
C GLY A 89 5.94 13.67 -1.97
N GLY A 90 6.65 12.88 -1.17
CA GLY A 90 6.15 12.37 0.11
C GLY A 90 5.93 13.47 1.15
N ASP A 91 4.80 13.42 1.85
CA ASP A 91 4.43 14.41 2.87
C ASP A 91 4.96 14.02 4.26
N VAL A 92 5.94 14.79 4.76
CA VAL A 92 6.54 14.65 6.12
C VAL A 92 5.55 14.90 7.26
N SER A 93 4.42 15.55 6.96
CA SER A 93 3.35 15.88 7.92
C SER A 93 2.14 14.94 7.83
N ALA A 94 2.15 13.95 6.93
CA ALA A 94 1.06 13.02 6.75
C ALA A 94 0.76 12.27 8.06
N LEU A 95 -0.48 12.35 8.53
CA LEU A 95 -0.90 11.67 9.76
C LEU A 95 -1.49 10.31 9.44
N ASN A 96 -0.97 9.26 10.06
CA ASN A 96 -1.65 7.97 10.07
C ASN A 96 -2.88 7.98 10.99
N ARG A 97 -3.63 6.87 11.04
CA ARG A 97 -4.84 6.73 11.88
C ARG A 97 -4.61 6.92 13.39
N TYR A 98 -3.35 6.90 13.83
CA TYR A 98 -2.96 7.10 15.22
C TYR A 98 -2.55 8.55 15.50
N GLY A 99 -2.65 9.44 14.51
CA GLY A 99 -2.23 10.84 14.62
C GLY A 99 -0.70 11.00 14.67
N ILE A 100 0.03 10.01 14.17
CA ILE A 100 1.50 10.01 14.14
C ILE A 100 1.95 10.47 12.76
N ALA A 101 2.86 11.44 12.71
CA ALA A 101 3.55 11.87 11.50
C ALA A 101 4.92 11.16 11.35
N PRO A 102 5.46 11.02 10.14
CA PRO A 102 6.81 10.50 9.91
C PRO A 102 7.87 11.20 10.77
N ILE A 103 7.89 12.53 10.78
CA ILE A 103 8.88 13.32 11.55
C ILE A 103 8.82 13.04 13.05
N TRP A 104 7.63 12.70 13.57
CA TRP A 104 7.47 12.33 14.98
C TRP A 104 8.17 11.01 15.30
N LEU A 105 8.12 10.03 14.39
CA LEU A 105 8.82 8.74 14.55
C LEU A 105 10.33 8.91 14.53
N ALA A 106 10.86 9.75 13.63
CA ALA A 106 12.28 10.08 13.61
C ALA A 106 12.74 10.74 14.91
N ALA A 107 11.99 11.73 15.39
CA ALA A 107 12.28 12.42 16.65
C ALA A 107 12.18 11.47 17.86
N GLN A 108 11.16 10.61 17.91
CA GLN A 108 11.00 9.62 18.98
C GLN A 108 12.18 8.65 19.05
N ASN A 109 12.69 8.22 17.91
CA ASN A 109 13.77 7.23 17.82
C ASN A 109 15.18 7.85 17.86
N GLY A 110 15.30 9.17 17.91
CA GLY A 110 16.58 9.88 18.02
C GLY A 110 17.33 10.08 16.70
N HIS A 111 16.65 9.98 15.57
CA HIS A 111 17.22 10.15 14.23
C HIS A 111 17.27 11.63 13.83
N ALA A 112 18.17 12.38 14.48
CA ALA A 112 18.25 13.85 14.36
C ALA A 112 18.52 14.31 12.92
N ASP A 113 19.31 13.55 12.16
CA ASP A 113 19.62 13.80 10.76
C ASP A 113 18.40 13.72 9.83
N VAL A 114 17.47 12.82 10.14
CA VAL A 114 16.16 12.73 9.46
C VAL A 114 15.25 13.88 9.85
N VAL A 115 15.29 14.33 11.11
CA VAL A 115 14.46 15.46 11.57
C VAL A 115 14.93 16.80 10.98
N GLU A 116 16.23 16.93 10.71
CA GLU A 116 16.83 18.15 10.14
C GLU A 116 16.77 18.24 8.61
N THR A 117 16.34 17.17 7.94
CA THR A 117 16.21 17.10 6.46
C THR A 117 14.95 17.79 5.97
#